data_AF-A0A9K3KT54-F1
#
_entry.id   AF-A0A9K3KT54-F1
#
_cell.length_a   1.000
_cell.length_b   1.000
_cell.length_c   1.000
_cell.angle_alpha   90.00
_cell.angle_beta   90.00
_cell.angle_gamma   90.00
#
_symmetry.space_group_name_H-M   'P 1'
#
loop_
_entity.id
_entity.type
_entity.pdbx_description
1 polymer ?
#
loop_
_entity_poly.entity_id
_entity_poly.type
_entity_poly.pdbx_seq_one_letter_code
_entity_poly.pdbx_strand_id
1 'polypeptide(L)'
;MNGSFRRVLAGFLLLLTLLQRDCFVVSLLLSLPVNIRHPRQCDQASSALPQLSALSSSSSSSLSSPWIKRIHDVQDLEEGDLVLSRVESRLGCHDLRQPYLHKAVVLILDHDPEDFTQGVLLNRASDLILNHQDIIYEEDKDDKDPETFLLSSSSMMLSSWKIHFGGDIGSWYEQQPSFVCLHTISSDAALAVSDSLIFDSRKSSGIFVTSHLGARSLVESGEASVDDFFTFSGFCGWEEGQLQTEVDRGSWYLASLEHYEEGNNDVQLEHPASLLWQLMEEYSWKNSKFNVESAAIEFWRDLVTAIGMGCEIGDPNSFSDLMLKEWATQRLLVAKGKLDEEGQPAVEINDSDIYRAVKTASMAASMVPGTLLRGSSMADCPFLLKDQLFHKSTILILQEDPDASVGVILNLPTTETHLLELGTSGSNVEIPIRYGGPSGRVDKDMPLFWFHNDEMLKRKGVGRPLTCPSRNADVETANCVFVCTEAEVSHAIQANSLVKDRFFLVRGFSAWEKKSGSYGILGEAQRGNFEVVPESRYSAVLDQLLAQTQLSEEAWNENIQILQNAWAHGGIDEEKMPVNRYVFGSETELLTLADTALANWIKIFILEKAENYDYVK
;
A
#
# COMPACT_ATOMS: atom_id res chain seq x y z
N MET A 1 40.38 7.21 26.20
CA MET A 1 40.52 7.41 24.74
C MET A 1 39.15 7.40 24.05
N ASN A 2 38.25 8.30 24.49
CA ASN A 2 36.85 8.46 24.02
C ASN A 2 36.72 9.19 22.67
N GLY A 3 37.81 9.31 21.89
CA GLY A 3 37.90 10.21 20.75
C GLY A 3 37.64 9.59 19.39
N SER A 4 37.86 8.27 19.22
CA SER A 4 37.80 7.64 17.88
C SER A 4 36.38 7.33 17.44
N PHE A 5 35.54 6.79 18.34
CA PHE A 5 34.15 6.43 18.04
C PHE A 5 33.25 7.66 17.82
N ARG A 6 33.42 8.73 18.64
CA ARG A 6 32.74 10.01 18.40
C ARG A 6 33.20 10.69 17.09
N ARG A 7 34.42 10.43 16.60
CA ARG A 7 34.89 11.02 15.33
C ARG A 7 34.41 10.25 14.10
N VAL A 8 34.26 8.93 14.18
CA VAL A 8 33.65 8.13 13.10
C VAL A 8 32.15 8.43 13.00
N LEU A 9 31.44 8.52 14.14
CA LEU A 9 30.02 8.87 14.17
C LEU A 9 29.73 10.36 13.90
N ALA A 10 30.59 11.29 14.36
CA ALA A 10 30.45 12.72 14.04
C ALA A 10 30.86 13.06 12.60
N GLY A 11 31.83 12.33 12.02
CA GLY A 11 32.13 12.41 10.58
C GLY A 11 30.95 11.93 9.73
N PHE A 12 30.21 10.93 10.21
CA PHE A 12 28.98 10.42 9.60
C PHE A 12 27.81 11.41 9.71
N LEU A 13 27.66 12.10 10.85
CA LEU A 13 26.68 13.18 11.04
C LEU A 13 26.96 14.41 10.17
N LEU A 14 28.23 14.77 9.95
CA LEU A 14 28.59 15.87 9.05
C LEU A 14 28.24 15.55 7.58
N LEU A 15 28.40 14.28 7.17
CA LEU A 15 28.03 13.79 5.84
C LEU A 15 26.49 13.74 5.65
N LEU A 16 25.74 13.32 6.69
CA LEU A 16 24.27 13.35 6.71
C LEU A 16 23.70 14.77 6.61
N THR A 17 24.32 15.75 7.28
CA THR A 17 23.91 17.17 7.17
C THR A 17 24.33 17.84 5.86
N LEU A 18 25.36 17.34 5.16
CA LEU A 18 25.79 17.88 3.87
C LEU A 18 25.03 17.25 2.69
N LEU A 19 24.65 15.98 2.77
CA LEU A 19 23.81 15.32 1.75
C LEU A 19 22.34 15.74 1.82
N GLN A 20 21.86 16.26 2.95
CA GLN A 20 20.50 16.82 3.09
C GLN A 20 20.31 18.21 2.48
N ARG A 21 21.36 18.87 1.96
CA ARG A 21 21.28 20.25 1.44
C ARG A 21 21.26 20.38 -0.09
N ASP A 22 21.56 19.31 -0.84
CA ASP A 22 21.62 19.36 -2.32
C ASP A 22 20.72 18.29 -2.99
N CYS A 23 19.54 18.02 -2.45
CA CYS A 23 18.47 17.35 -3.21
C CYS A 23 17.60 18.41 -3.90
N PHE A 24 18.19 19.10 -4.88
CA PHE A 24 17.45 19.78 -5.94
C PHE A 24 17.66 18.97 -7.23
N VAL A 25 16.53 18.48 -7.76
CA VAL A 25 16.24 18.09 -9.15
C VAL A 25 17.43 18.14 -10.12
N VAL A 26 17.90 16.98 -10.58
CA VAL A 26 18.48 16.81 -11.92
C VAL A 26 18.11 15.44 -12.48
N SER A 27 17.16 15.45 -13.43
CA SER A 27 16.83 14.33 -14.31
C SER A 27 17.95 14.14 -15.34
N LEU A 28 18.40 12.90 -15.56
CA LEU A 28 19.17 12.56 -16.75
C LEU A 28 18.88 11.13 -17.24
N LEU A 29 18.26 11.09 -18.42
CA LEU A 29 17.97 9.97 -19.31
C LEU A 29 19.12 8.98 -19.48
N LEU A 30 18.83 7.67 -19.42
CA LEU A 30 19.46 6.65 -20.28
C LEU A 30 18.51 5.46 -20.51
N SER A 31 18.09 5.29 -21.76
CA SER A 31 17.29 4.19 -22.29
C SER A 31 18.17 3.01 -22.72
N LEU A 32 17.82 1.79 -22.32
CA LEU A 32 18.32 0.55 -22.94
C LEU A 32 17.19 -0.50 -23.06
N PRO A 33 17.06 -1.20 -24.20
CA PRO A 33 15.97 -2.13 -24.46
C PRO A 33 16.27 -3.54 -23.89
N VAL A 34 15.31 -4.14 -23.20
CA VAL A 34 15.33 -5.56 -22.80
C VAL A 34 14.42 -6.36 -23.74
N ASN A 35 15.01 -7.37 -24.38
CA ASN A 35 14.38 -8.20 -25.40
C ASN A 35 13.74 -9.42 -24.74
N ILE A 36 12.40 -9.46 -24.63
CA ILE A 36 11.67 -10.56 -23.97
C ILE A 36 11.06 -11.48 -25.03
N ARG A 37 11.42 -12.77 -24.98
CA ARG A 37 10.84 -13.84 -25.82
C ARG A 37 9.50 -14.32 -25.23
N HIS A 38 8.46 -14.37 -26.05
CA HIS A 38 7.14 -14.93 -25.74
C HIS A 38 7.16 -16.43 -25.41
N PRO A 39 6.40 -16.92 -24.41
CA PRO A 39 6.13 -18.35 -24.25
C PRO A 39 4.94 -18.83 -25.10
N ARG A 40 5.01 -20.11 -25.49
CA ARG A 40 4.11 -20.83 -26.39
C ARG A 40 2.77 -21.24 -25.74
N GLN A 41 1.79 -21.45 -26.60
CA GLN A 41 0.43 -21.96 -26.38
C GLN A 41 0.34 -23.15 -25.42
N CYS A 42 -0.73 -23.16 -24.61
CA CYS A 42 -1.04 -24.18 -23.62
C CYS A 42 -1.95 -25.27 -24.23
N ASP A 43 -1.50 -26.53 -24.19
CA ASP A 43 -2.30 -27.71 -24.52
C ASP A 43 -3.14 -28.16 -23.30
N GLN A 44 -4.31 -28.74 -23.61
CA GLN A 44 -5.38 -29.11 -22.68
C GLN A 44 -5.08 -30.39 -21.87
N ALA A 45 -5.51 -30.42 -20.60
CA ALA A 45 -5.78 -31.64 -19.86
C ALA A 45 -7.09 -31.51 -19.09
N SER A 46 -8.01 -32.46 -19.29
CA SER A 46 -9.36 -32.49 -18.72
C SER A 46 -9.45 -33.46 -17.53
N SER A 47 -10.26 -33.09 -16.54
CA SER A 47 -10.87 -34.05 -15.60
C SER A 47 -12.22 -33.52 -15.10
N ALA A 48 -13.19 -34.42 -14.99
CA ALA A 48 -14.63 -34.16 -15.02
C ALA A 48 -15.33 -34.14 -13.65
N LEU A 49 -16.48 -33.44 -13.58
CA LEU A 49 -17.80 -33.77 -12.97
C LEU A 49 -18.57 -32.47 -12.58
N PRO A 50 -19.93 -32.47 -12.41
CA PRO A 50 -21.00 -32.97 -13.26
C PRO A 50 -22.02 -31.87 -13.68
N GLN A 51 -22.95 -32.27 -14.54
CA GLN A 51 -23.78 -31.47 -15.44
C GLN A 51 -25.00 -30.76 -14.83
N LEU A 52 -25.29 -29.56 -15.34
CA LEU A 52 -26.66 -29.06 -15.56
C LEU A 52 -26.86 -28.80 -17.06
N SER A 53 -27.69 -29.65 -17.67
CA SER A 53 -28.28 -29.56 -19.01
C SER A 53 -29.28 -28.40 -19.11
N ALA A 54 -29.59 -27.77 -20.24
CA ALA A 54 -29.11 -27.81 -21.62
C ALA A 54 -29.79 -26.63 -22.35
N LEU A 55 -29.07 -25.96 -23.24
CA LEU A 55 -29.59 -25.43 -24.51
C LEU A 55 -28.41 -25.40 -25.49
N SER A 56 -28.67 -25.93 -26.67
CA SER A 56 -27.71 -26.53 -27.60
C SER A 56 -26.99 -25.53 -28.51
N SER A 57 -25.67 -25.69 -28.56
CA SER A 57 -24.73 -25.53 -29.70
C SER A 57 -25.18 -24.76 -30.95
N SER A 58 -24.56 -23.60 -31.16
CA SER A 58 -24.06 -23.18 -32.49
C SER A 58 -22.82 -22.28 -32.33
N SER A 59 -21.78 -22.61 -33.10
CA SER A 59 -20.55 -21.84 -33.44
C SER A 59 -19.93 -20.90 -32.40
N SER A 60 -18.69 -21.23 -32.01
CA SER A 60 -17.72 -20.34 -31.36
C SER A 60 -17.51 -19.06 -32.19
N SER A 61 -18.22 -18.00 -31.80
CA SER A 61 -17.93 -16.62 -32.16
C SER A 61 -17.68 -15.88 -30.84
N SER A 62 -16.65 -15.05 -30.81
CA SER A 62 -16.26 -14.24 -29.65
C SER A 62 -17.47 -13.40 -29.20
N LEU A 63 -18.00 -13.69 -28.01
CA LEU A 63 -19.10 -12.95 -27.41
C LEU A 63 -18.56 -11.64 -26.82
N SER A 64 -18.22 -10.67 -27.68
CA SER A 64 -18.10 -9.27 -27.28
C SER A 64 -19.50 -8.66 -27.20
N SER A 65 -19.75 -7.88 -26.17
CA SER A 65 -21.00 -7.17 -26.01
C SER A 65 -21.18 -6.12 -27.12
N PRO A 66 -22.43 -5.88 -27.53
CA PRO A 66 -22.72 -4.96 -28.63
C PRO A 66 -22.41 -3.49 -28.32
N TRP A 67 -22.35 -3.09 -27.05
CA TRP A 67 -22.33 -1.68 -26.62
C TRP A 67 -20.96 -1.19 -26.14
N ILE A 68 -19.97 -2.08 -26.02
CA ILE A 68 -18.61 -1.75 -25.60
C ILE A 68 -17.62 -2.63 -26.35
N LYS A 69 -16.59 -2.02 -26.92
CA LYS A 69 -15.51 -2.70 -27.62
C LYS A 69 -14.17 -2.43 -26.97
N ARG A 70 -13.22 -3.33 -27.22
CA ARG A 70 -11.83 -3.11 -26.84
C ARG A 70 -11.13 -2.21 -27.86
N ILE A 71 -10.31 -1.29 -27.36
CA ILE A 71 -9.33 -0.53 -28.15
C ILE A 71 -7.92 -1.02 -27.81
N HIS A 72 -6.97 -0.79 -28.72
CA HIS A 72 -5.59 -1.24 -28.60
C HIS A 72 -4.56 -0.11 -28.52
N ASP A 73 -4.84 1.04 -29.11
CA ASP A 73 -3.94 2.19 -29.12
C ASP A 73 -4.46 3.26 -28.16
N VAL A 74 -3.56 3.90 -27.41
CA VAL A 74 -3.94 5.02 -26.53
C VAL A 74 -4.35 6.22 -27.39
N GLN A 75 -3.83 6.35 -28.62
CA GLN A 75 -4.21 7.44 -29.53
C GLN A 75 -5.68 7.39 -29.99
N ASP A 76 -6.31 6.21 -29.89
CA ASP A 76 -7.72 6.00 -30.24
C ASP A 76 -8.65 6.24 -29.03
N LEU A 77 -8.11 6.62 -27.87
CA LEU A 77 -8.86 6.86 -26.64
C LEU A 77 -9.53 8.24 -26.68
N GLU A 78 -10.80 8.31 -26.34
CA GLU A 78 -11.56 9.56 -26.27
C GLU A 78 -12.10 9.83 -24.85
N GLU A 79 -12.54 11.06 -24.59
CA GLU A 79 -13.32 11.38 -23.38
C GLU A 79 -14.57 10.49 -23.31
N GLY A 80 -14.87 9.96 -22.13
CA GLY A 80 -15.97 9.01 -21.93
C GLY A 80 -15.61 7.54 -22.18
N ASP A 81 -14.42 7.23 -22.70
CA ASP A 81 -13.91 5.87 -22.78
C ASP A 81 -13.44 5.34 -21.41
N LEU A 82 -13.20 4.02 -21.36
CA LEU A 82 -12.84 3.30 -20.15
C LEU A 82 -11.43 2.72 -20.21
N VAL A 83 -10.73 2.85 -19.09
CA VAL A 83 -9.47 2.15 -18.81
C VAL A 83 -9.72 1.15 -17.69
N LEU A 84 -9.57 -0.14 -18.00
CA LEU A 84 -9.85 -1.25 -17.09
C LEU A 84 -8.55 -1.94 -16.70
N SER A 85 -8.28 -2.12 -15.41
CA SER A 85 -7.05 -2.79 -14.97
C SER A 85 -6.98 -4.23 -15.48
N ARG A 86 -5.79 -4.71 -15.81
CA ARG A 86 -5.52 -6.13 -16.07
C ARG A 86 -5.14 -6.81 -14.76
N VAL A 87 -5.51 -8.07 -14.60
CA VAL A 87 -5.01 -8.89 -13.49
C VAL A 87 -3.56 -9.26 -13.82
N GLU A 88 -2.61 -8.51 -13.27
CA GLU A 88 -1.20 -8.69 -13.59
C GLU A 88 -0.70 -10.09 -13.16
N SER A 89 -0.03 -10.78 -14.08
CA SER A 89 0.33 -12.20 -13.87
C SER A 89 1.71 -12.43 -13.24
N ARG A 90 2.54 -11.41 -12.99
CA ARG A 90 3.94 -11.68 -12.58
C ARG A 90 4.57 -10.84 -11.49
N LEU A 91 4.22 -9.58 -11.26
CA LEU A 91 5.02 -8.75 -10.33
C LEU A 91 4.28 -8.16 -9.13
N GLY A 92 2.95 -8.26 -9.03
CA GLY A 92 2.18 -8.01 -7.79
C GLY A 92 2.50 -6.70 -7.05
N CYS A 93 3.15 -5.75 -7.72
CA CYS A 93 3.73 -4.58 -7.08
C CYS A 93 2.66 -3.51 -6.85
N HIS A 94 1.70 -3.41 -7.78
CA HIS A 94 0.44 -2.70 -7.57
C HIS A 94 -0.36 -3.31 -6.41
N ASP A 95 -0.39 -4.64 -6.27
CA ASP A 95 -1.15 -5.31 -5.20
C ASP A 95 -0.66 -4.97 -3.78
N LEU A 96 0.61 -4.61 -3.63
CA LEU A 96 1.20 -4.24 -2.33
C LEU A 96 1.18 -2.73 -2.05
N ARG A 97 1.22 -1.88 -3.09
CA ARG A 97 1.35 -0.42 -2.96
C ARG A 97 0.09 0.35 -3.32
N GLN A 98 -0.56 -0.03 -4.41
CA GLN A 98 -1.78 0.61 -4.93
C GLN A 98 -2.93 -0.42 -5.09
N PRO A 99 -3.37 -1.09 -4.01
CA PRO A 99 -4.45 -2.08 -4.11
C PRO A 99 -5.73 -1.54 -4.75
N TYR A 100 -5.98 -0.23 -4.66
CA TYR A 100 -7.15 0.42 -5.25
C TYR A 100 -7.19 0.39 -6.78
N LEU A 101 -6.06 0.18 -7.45
CA LEU A 101 -6.00 0.01 -8.91
C LEU A 101 -6.29 -1.43 -9.36
N HIS A 102 -6.29 -2.40 -8.44
CA HIS A 102 -6.67 -3.77 -8.78
C HIS A 102 -8.15 -3.86 -9.16
N LYS A 103 -8.47 -4.46 -10.31
CA LYS A 103 -9.84 -4.52 -10.86
C LYS A 103 -10.52 -3.14 -10.86
N ALA A 104 -9.78 -2.12 -11.26
CA ALA A 104 -10.24 -0.74 -11.38
C ALA A 104 -10.98 -0.51 -12.70
N VAL A 105 -12.04 0.30 -12.62
CA VAL A 105 -12.78 0.85 -13.77
C VAL A 105 -12.58 2.35 -13.75
N VAL A 106 -11.76 2.86 -14.66
CA VAL A 106 -11.50 4.30 -14.80
C VAL A 106 -12.26 4.84 -16.00
N LEU A 107 -13.03 5.91 -15.81
CA LEU A 107 -13.64 6.69 -16.88
C LEU A 107 -12.72 7.86 -17.24
N ILE A 108 -12.38 8.02 -18.52
CA ILE A 108 -11.58 9.14 -18.99
C ILE A 108 -12.42 10.40 -19.02
N LEU A 109 -11.93 11.43 -18.33
CA LEU A 109 -12.54 12.75 -18.25
C LEU A 109 -11.91 13.74 -19.21
N ASP A 110 -10.60 13.61 -19.43
CA ASP A 110 -9.80 14.42 -20.34
C ASP A 110 -8.63 13.57 -20.83
N HIS A 111 -8.28 13.69 -22.11
CA HIS A 111 -7.19 12.93 -22.71
C HIS A 111 -6.42 13.79 -23.72
N ASP A 112 -5.27 14.29 -23.27
CA ASP A 112 -4.23 14.81 -24.15
C ASP A 112 -3.01 13.87 -24.10
N PRO A 113 -2.72 13.11 -25.18
CA PRO A 113 -1.56 12.23 -25.23
C PRO A 113 -0.22 12.99 -25.20
N GLU A 114 -0.21 14.29 -25.49
CA GLU A 114 0.99 15.15 -25.49
C GLU A 114 1.16 15.94 -24.18
N ASP A 115 0.21 15.89 -23.24
CA ASP A 115 0.29 16.61 -21.96
C ASP A 115 -0.12 15.72 -20.78
N PHE A 116 -1.43 15.51 -20.61
CA PHE A 116 -1.98 14.84 -19.45
C PHE A 116 -3.25 14.07 -19.79
N THR A 117 -3.40 12.88 -19.19
CA THR A 117 -4.66 12.13 -19.23
C THR A 117 -5.25 12.06 -17.83
N GLN A 118 -6.51 12.47 -17.71
CA GLN A 118 -7.25 12.45 -16.46
C GLN A 118 -8.41 11.46 -16.54
N GLY A 119 -8.57 10.65 -15.51
CA GLY A 119 -9.72 9.77 -15.36
C GLY A 119 -10.21 9.64 -13.93
N VAL A 120 -11.38 9.05 -13.73
CA VAL A 120 -11.99 8.85 -12.41
C VAL A 120 -12.40 7.40 -12.18
N LEU A 121 -12.11 6.88 -10.99
CA LEU A 121 -12.47 5.52 -10.58
C LEU A 121 -13.98 5.41 -10.32
N LEU A 122 -14.67 4.65 -11.17
CA LEU A 122 -16.11 4.45 -11.07
C LEU A 122 -16.51 3.46 -9.97
N ASN A 123 -15.68 2.45 -9.68
CA ASN A 123 -16.05 1.30 -8.85
C ASN A 123 -15.46 1.36 -7.43
N ARG A 124 -15.33 2.56 -6.86
CA ARG A 124 -14.84 2.80 -5.49
C ARG A 124 -15.80 3.66 -4.67
N ALA A 125 -17.06 3.25 -4.64
CA ALA A 125 -18.08 3.86 -3.80
C ALA A 125 -17.72 3.75 -2.31
N SER A 126 -17.84 4.84 -1.56
CA SER A 126 -17.54 4.89 -0.12
C SER A 126 -18.80 5.13 0.72
N ASP A 127 -18.67 5.02 2.04
CA ASP A 127 -19.71 5.46 2.99
C ASP A 127 -19.53 6.93 3.45
N LEU A 128 -18.56 7.65 2.87
CA LEU A 128 -18.32 9.05 3.18
C LEU A 128 -19.50 9.89 2.70
N ILE A 129 -20.09 10.63 3.64
CA ILE A 129 -21.14 11.60 3.40
C ILE A 129 -20.64 12.97 3.85
N LEU A 130 -20.64 13.94 2.94
CA LEU A 130 -20.28 15.32 3.22
C LEU A 130 -21.51 16.21 3.06
N ASN A 131 -21.81 17.05 4.04
CA ASN A 131 -22.80 18.08 3.86
C ASN A 131 -22.21 19.21 3.04
N HIS A 132 -23.10 20.02 2.47
CA HIS A 132 -22.70 21.21 1.73
C HIS A 132 -21.69 22.10 2.49
N GLN A 133 -21.84 22.23 3.81
CA GLN A 133 -20.99 23.05 4.68
C GLN A 133 -19.60 22.44 4.93
N ASP A 134 -19.45 21.14 4.71
CA ASP A 134 -18.20 20.41 4.95
C ASP A 134 -17.22 20.60 3.77
N ILE A 135 -17.70 21.07 2.60
CA ILE A 135 -16.92 21.31 1.40
C ILE A 135 -16.63 22.81 1.28
N ILE A 136 -15.47 23.22 1.75
CA ILE A 136 -15.02 24.62 1.78
C ILE A 136 -14.06 24.85 0.61
N TYR A 137 -14.35 25.86 -0.20
CA TYR A 137 -13.45 26.34 -1.25
C TYR A 137 -12.67 27.53 -0.72
N GLU A 138 -11.34 27.48 -0.79
CA GLU A 138 -10.52 28.67 -0.54
C GLU A 138 -10.71 29.63 -1.72
N GLU A 139 -11.34 30.78 -1.49
CA GLU A 139 -11.39 31.84 -2.49
C GLU A 139 -9.99 32.44 -2.65
N ASP A 140 -9.57 32.68 -3.90
CA ASP A 140 -8.38 33.49 -4.19
C ASP A 140 -8.53 34.84 -3.51
N LYS A 141 -7.57 35.20 -2.65
CA LYS A 141 -7.59 36.39 -1.78
C LYS A 141 -7.66 37.75 -2.51
N ASP A 142 -7.79 37.75 -3.83
CA ASP A 142 -7.72 38.94 -4.67
C ASP A 142 -9.09 39.51 -5.09
N ASP A 143 -10.23 38.85 -4.78
CA ASP A 143 -11.54 39.40 -5.14
C ASP A 143 -12.60 39.33 -4.01
N LYS A 144 -12.70 40.46 -3.28
CA LYS A 144 -13.89 41.03 -2.61
C LYS A 144 -14.32 40.51 -1.23
N ASP A 145 -15.06 41.41 -0.57
CA ASP A 145 -15.36 41.46 0.86
C ASP A 145 -15.87 40.14 1.50
N PRO A 146 -15.31 39.74 2.66
CA PRO A 146 -15.65 38.51 3.37
C PRO A 146 -17.06 38.48 3.97
N GLU A 147 -17.83 39.57 3.86
CA GLU A 147 -19.20 39.67 4.38
C GLU A 147 -20.28 39.24 3.37
N THR A 148 -19.94 38.97 2.10
CA THR A 148 -20.97 38.71 1.06
C THR A 148 -21.40 37.25 0.96
N PHE A 149 -20.63 36.28 1.47
CA PHE A 149 -20.98 34.86 1.40
C PHE A 149 -21.78 34.35 2.61
N LEU A 150 -21.75 35.07 3.74
CA LEU A 150 -22.41 34.67 4.99
C LEU A 150 -23.92 34.99 5.05
N LEU A 151 -24.51 35.55 3.99
CA LEU A 151 -25.91 36.01 3.97
C LEU A 151 -26.87 35.21 3.09
N SER A 152 -26.47 34.09 2.48
CA SER A 152 -27.43 33.13 1.88
C SER A 152 -27.82 31.97 2.82
N SER A 153 -27.17 31.88 3.98
CA SER A 153 -27.30 30.77 4.96
C SER A 153 -28.67 30.68 5.68
N SER A 154 -29.69 31.43 5.26
CA SER A 154 -30.98 31.47 5.96
C SER A 154 -32.07 30.59 5.34
N SER A 155 -31.77 29.76 4.33
CA SER A 155 -32.71 28.73 3.85
C SER A 155 -32.02 27.62 3.03
N MET A 156 -30.93 27.03 3.52
CA MET A 156 -30.32 25.88 2.84
C MET A 156 -30.90 24.57 3.39
N MET A 157 -31.53 23.79 2.50
CA MET A 157 -31.71 22.35 2.74
C MET A 157 -30.33 21.75 3.07
N LEU A 158 -30.25 20.94 4.12
CA LEU A 158 -29.05 20.14 4.41
C LEU A 158 -28.94 19.05 3.33
N SER A 159 -28.26 19.39 2.23
CA SER A 159 -27.92 18.46 1.17
C SER A 159 -26.67 17.68 1.55
N SER A 160 -26.80 16.36 1.63
CA SER A 160 -25.72 15.44 2.01
C SER A 160 -25.25 14.65 0.78
N TRP A 161 -24.01 14.84 0.41
CA TRP A 161 -23.37 14.27 -0.77
C TRP A 161 -22.65 12.98 -0.40
N LYS A 162 -22.95 11.90 -1.11
CA LYS A 162 -22.20 10.65 -1.01
C LYS A 162 -21.02 10.70 -1.95
N ILE A 163 -19.84 10.31 -1.46
CA ILE A 163 -18.58 10.54 -2.18
C ILE A 163 -17.97 9.20 -2.62
N HIS A 164 -17.60 9.08 -3.89
CA HIS A 164 -16.75 8.02 -4.44
C HIS A 164 -15.28 8.39 -4.29
N PHE A 165 -14.42 7.41 -4.06
CA PHE A 165 -12.98 7.60 -4.22
C PHE A 165 -12.67 7.63 -5.72
N GLY A 166 -12.42 8.81 -6.28
CA GLY A 166 -12.19 8.99 -7.72
C GLY A 166 -10.74 8.73 -8.15
N GLY A 167 -9.79 8.77 -7.23
CA GLY A 167 -8.38 8.50 -7.47
C GLY A 167 -7.54 9.05 -6.34
N ASP A 168 -6.22 8.90 -6.44
CA ASP A 168 -5.26 9.32 -5.42
C ASP A 168 -4.93 10.81 -5.47
N ILE A 169 -4.85 11.40 -6.67
CA ILE A 169 -4.56 12.83 -6.85
C ILE A 169 -5.78 13.66 -6.46
N GLY A 170 -5.62 14.64 -5.57
CA GLY A 170 -6.71 15.50 -5.11
C GLY A 170 -7.82 14.76 -4.38
N SER A 171 -7.53 13.60 -3.77
CA SER A 171 -8.51 12.85 -2.99
C SER A 171 -8.81 13.49 -1.62
N TRP A 172 -9.83 13.00 -0.91
CA TRP A 172 -10.16 13.45 0.45
C TRP A 172 -9.06 13.18 1.50
N TYR A 173 -8.00 12.47 1.14
CA TYR A 173 -6.82 12.30 2.00
C TYR A 173 -5.78 13.42 1.81
N GLU A 174 -5.93 14.24 0.78
CA GLU A 174 -5.04 15.37 0.49
C GLU A 174 -5.50 16.65 1.20
N GLN A 175 -4.59 17.63 1.29
CA GLN A 175 -4.89 18.90 1.95
C GLN A 175 -5.93 19.73 1.18
N GLN A 176 -5.93 19.60 -0.15
CA GLN A 176 -6.84 20.30 -1.06
C GLN A 176 -7.55 19.26 -1.92
N PRO A 177 -8.66 18.66 -1.44
CA PRO A 177 -9.42 17.71 -2.21
C PRO A 177 -10.11 18.39 -3.40
N SER A 178 -10.14 17.68 -4.52
CA SER A 178 -10.87 18.03 -5.73
C SER A 178 -12.13 17.17 -5.83
N PHE A 179 -13.19 17.75 -6.39
CA PHE A 179 -14.48 17.07 -6.54
C PHE A 179 -15.01 17.22 -7.97
N VAL A 180 -15.43 16.09 -8.54
CA VAL A 180 -16.09 16.02 -9.83
C VAL A 180 -17.41 15.28 -9.70
N CYS A 181 -18.45 15.73 -10.41
CA CYS A 181 -19.78 15.16 -10.36
C CYS A 181 -20.21 14.69 -11.75
N LEU A 182 -20.68 13.45 -11.83
CA LEU A 182 -21.31 12.89 -13.04
C LEU A 182 -22.82 12.91 -12.92
N HIS A 183 -23.53 13.24 -14.00
CA HIS A 183 -25.00 13.21 -14.07
C HIS A 183 -25.53 12.90 -15.48
N THR A 184 -26.83 12.62 -15.57
CA THR A 184 -27.54 12.39 -16.85
C THR A 184 -28.59 13.46 -17.18
N ILE A 185 -28.65 14.52 -16.37
CA ILE A 185 -29.62 15.62 -16.50
C ILE A 185 -29.35 16.44 -17.77
N SER A 186 -30.37 16.60 -18.60
CA SER A 186 -30.30 17.28 -19.90
C SER A 186 -31.03 18.63 -19.96
N SER A 187 -31.37 19.23 -18.81
CA SER A 187 -31.97 20.57 -18.81
C SER A 187 -30.97 21.61 -19.30
N ASP A 188 -31.46 22.70 -19.92
CA ASP A 188 -30.59 23.79 -20.41
C ASP A 188 -29.67 24.35 -19.31
N ALA A 189 -30.18 24.41 -18.07
CA ALA A 189 -29.40 24.84 -16.92
C ALA A 189 -28.25 23.87 -16.59
N ALA A 190 -28.51 22.55 -16.66
CA ALA A 190 -27.49 21.54 -16.43
C ALA A 190 -26.43 21.55 -17.55
N LEU A 191 -26.85 21.60 -18.80
CA LEU A 191 -25.94 21.66 -19.96
C LEU A 191 -25.09 22.93 -19.98
N ALA A 192 -25.52 24.02 -19.34
CA ALA A 192 -24.76 25.27 -19.27
C ALA A 192 -23.62 25.24 -18.24
N VAL A 193 -23.63 24.30 -17.30
CA VAL A 193 -22.61 24.18 -16.23
C VAL A 193 -21.83 22.86 -16.30
N SER A 194 -22.02 22.09 -17.38
CA SER A 194 -21.49 20.74 -17.52
C SER A 194 -20.90 20.52 -18.90
N ASP A 195 -19.83 19.75 -18.95
CA ASP A 195 -19.23 19.25 -20.19
C ASP A 195 -19.79 17.85 -20.51
N SER A 196 -19.80 17.49 -21.78
CA SER A 196 -20.37 16.21 -22.22
C SER A 196 -19.28 15.18 -22.44
N LEU A 197 -19.34 14.07 -21.69
CA LEU A 197 -18.42 12.93 -21.87
C LEU A 197 -18.96 11.94 -22.90
N ILE A 198 -20.24 11.56 -22.77
CA ILE A 198 -20.89 10.60 -23.66
C ILE A 198 -22.23 11.19 -24.08
N PHE A 199 -22.42 11.55 -25.34
CA PHE A 199 -23.60 12.28 -25.81
C PHE A 199 -24.40 11.54 -26.89
N ASP A 200 -25.68 11.29 -26.63
CA ASP A 200 -26.64 10.91 -27.68
C ASP A 200 -27.33 12.15 -28.24
N SER A 201 -26.83 12.64 -29.37
CA SER A 201 -27.43 13.80 -30.07
C SER A 201 -28.89 13.61 -30.47
N ARG A 202 -29.36 12.36 -30.63
CA ARG A 202 -30.75 12.07 -31.04
C ARG A 202 -31.72 12.16 -29.86
N LYS A 203 -31.28 11.75 -28.67
CA LYS A 203 -32.09 11.76 -27.44
C LYS A 203 -31.80 12.97 -26.55
N SER A 204 -30.80 13.78 -26.91
CA SER A 204 -30.28 14.88 -26.08
C SER A 204 -30.00 14.38 -24.66
N SER A 205 -29.42 13.19 -24.53
CA SER A 205 -29.18 12.51 -23.25
C SER A 205 -27.80 11.89 -23.26
N GLY A 206 -27.16 11.82 -22.10
CA GLY A 206 -25.78 11.40 -22.03
C GLY A 206 -25.29 11.29 -20.60
N ILE A 207 -23.98 11.07 -20.45
CA ILE A 207 -23.27 11.31 -19.20
C ILE A 207 -22.51 12.61 -19.35
N PHE A 208 -22.75 13.51 -18.41
CA PHE A 208 -22.13 14.83 -18.32
C PHE A 208 -21.30 14.93 -17.06
N VAL A 209 -20.28 15.77 -17.11
CA VAL A 209 -19.37 16.06 -16.01
C VAL A 209 -19.50 17.52 -15.60
N THR A 210 -19.52 17.78 -14.30
CA THR A 210 -19.52 19.13 -13.74
C THR A 210 -18.72 19.18 -12.46
N SER A 211 -18.35 20.38 -12.02
CA SER A 211 -17.80 20.58 -10.68
C SER A 211 -18.88 20.39 -9.61
N HIS A 212 -18.46 20.11 -8.37
CA HIS A 212 -19.42 20.09 -7.25
C HIS A 212 -20.16 21.44 -7.08
N LEU A 213 -19.54 22.58 -7.43
CA LEU A 213 -20.22 23.88 -7.43
C LEU A 213 -21.33 23.96 -8.49
N GLY A 214 -21.08 23.42 -9.69
CA GLY A 214 -22.10 23.31 -10.74
C GLY A 214 -23.27 22.43 -10.32
N ALA A 215 -22.98 21.22 -9.82
CA ALA A 215 -23.99 20.31 -9.29
C ALA A 215 -24.80 20.95 -8.15
N ARG A 216 -24.13 21.62 -7.21
CA ARG A 216 -24.76 22.36 -6.12
C ARG A 216 -25.72 23.43 -6.64
N SER A 217 -25.32 24.22 -7.63
CA SER A 217 -26.19 25.26 -8.23
C SER A 217 -27.47 24.65 -8.83
N LEU A 218 -27.39 23.45 -9.42
CA LEU A 218 -28.55 22.74 -9.95
C LEU A 218 -29.48 22.25 -8.84
N VAL A 219 -28.92 21.79 -7.71
CA VAL A 219 -29.70 21.37 -6.55
C VAL A 219 -30.38 22.56 -5.87
N GLU A 220 -29.67 23.69 -5.70
CA GLU A 220 -30.20 24.89 -5.07
C GLU A 220 -31.30 25.57 -5.91
N SER A 221 -31.20 25.49 -7.23
CA SER A 221 -32.23 25.97 -8.15
C SER A 221 -33.45 25.05 -8.25
N GLY A 222 -33.38 23.84 -7.68
CA GLY A 222 -34.43 22.83 -7.74
C GLY A 222 -34.53 22.10 -9.09
N GLU A 223 -33.54 22.29 -9.97
CA GLU A 223 -33.42 21.59 -11.26
C GLU A 223 -32.95 20.13 -11.09
N ALA A 224 -32.31 19.82 -9.95
CA ALA A 224 -31.79 18.50 -9.63
C ALA A 224 -31.93 18.18 -8.14
N SER A 225 -31.78 16.90 -7.80
CA SER A 225 -31.55 16.42 -6.44
C SER A 225 -30.11 15.90 -6.28
N VAL A 226 -29.63 15.79 -5.05
CA VAL A 226 -28.29 15.25 -4.79
C VAL A 226 -28.13 13.82 -5.29
N ASP A 227 -29.21 13.01 -5.26
CA ASP A 227 -29.21 11.63 -5.71
C ASP A 227 -29.08 11.49 -7.24
N ASP A 228 -29.25 12.58 -8.00
CA ASP A 228 -29.05 12.59 -9.46
C ASP A 228 -27.55 12.62 -9.84
N PHE A 229 -26.65 12.85 -8.87
CA PHE A 229 -25.21 12.94 -9.09
C PHE A 229 -24.45 11.77 -8.50
N PHE A 230 -23.41 11.35 -9.21
CA PHE A 230 -22.29 10.62 -8.63
C PHE A 230 -21.15 11.59 -8.37
N THR A 231 -20.84 11.84 -7.10
CA THR A 231 -19.74 12.74 -6.71
C THR A 231 -18.49 11.92 -6.43
N PHE A 232 -17.36 12.32 -6.98
CA PHE A 232 -16.06 11.68 -6.83
C PHE A 232 -15.08 12.67 -6.19
N SER A 233 -14.24 12.19 -5.29
CA SER A 233 -13.13 12.94 -4.74
C SER A 233 -11.81 12.40 -5.30
N GLY A 234 -11.03 13.31 -5.88
CA GLY A 234 -9.79 12.97 -6.57
C GLY A 234 -9.99 12.29 -7.91
N PHE A 235 -8.87 12.07 -8.59
CA PHE A 235 -8.80 11.49 -9.94
C PHE A 235 -7.51 10.67 -10.10
N CYS A 236 -7.48 9.84 -11.15
CA CYS A 236 -6.29 9.17 -11.64
C CYS A 236 -5.67 10.02 -12.75
N GLY A 237 -4.35 10.16 -12.72
CA GLY A 237 -3.59 10.96 -13.68
C GLY A 237 -2.48 10.16 -14.33
N TRP A 238 -2.24 10.43 -15.60
CA TRP A 238 -1.08 9.94 -16.34
C TRP A 238 -0.37 11.11 -17.02
N GLU A 239 0.93 11.24 -16.76
CA GLU A 239 1.80 12.18 -17.49
C GLU A 239 2.01 11.74 -18.94
N GLU A 240 2.60 12.63 -19.75
CA GLU A 240 2.98 12.38 -21.15
C GLU A 240 3.62 10.99 -21.35
N GLY A 241 2.98 10.15 -22.17
CA GLY A 241 3.46 8.80 -22.51
C GLY A 241 3.40 7.75 -21.38
N GLN A 242 2.98 8.12 -20.17
CA GLN A 242 2.88 7.18 -19.04
C GLN A 242 1.80 6.13 -19.33
N LEU A 243 0.57 6.52 -19.68
CA LEU A 243 -0.52 5.59 -19.96
C LEU A 243 -0.15 4.58 -21.05
N GLN A 244 0.48 5.04 -22.14
CA GLN A 244 0.98 4.17 -23.21
C GLN A 244 1.97 3.14 -22.68
N THR A 245 2.93 3.56 -21.85
CA THR A 245 3.89 2.65 -21.21
C THR A 245 3.20 1.60 -20.33
N GLU A 246 2.15 2.00 -19.61
CA GLU A 246 1.37 1.09 -18.76
C GLU A 246 0.51 0.10 -19.57
N VAL A 247 -0.04 0.54 -20.71
CA VAL A 247 -0.75 -0.34 -21.64
C VAL A 247 0.22 -1.34 -22.28
N ASP A 248 1.39 -0.88 -22.74
CA ASP A 248 2.42 -1.70 -23.40
C ASP A 248 2.99 -2.78 -22.47
N ARG A 249 3.20 -2.45 -21.19
CA ARG A 249 3.62 -3.43 -20.17
C ARG A 249 2.49 -4.37 -19.73
N GLY A 250 1.25 -4.08 -20.15
CA GLY A 250 0.09 -4.92 -19.93
C GLY A 250 -0.64 -4.69 -18.61
N SER A 251 -0.62 -3.48 -18.07
CA SER A 251 -1.38 -3.10 -16.86
C SER A 251 -2.85 -2.75 -17.15
N TRP A 252 -3.21 -2.35 -18.39
CA TRP A 252 -4.55 -1.86 -18.72
C TRP A 252 -5.17 -2.49 -19.98
N TYR A 253 -6.50 -2.60 -19.97
CA TYR A 253 -7.36 -2.72 -21.13
C TYR A 253 -7.99 -1.37 -21.43
N LEU A 254 -7.99 -0.98 -22.70
CA LEU A 254 -8.73 0.18 -23.18
C LEU A 254 -10.05 -0.28 -23.77
N ALA A 255 -11.13 0.45 -23.51
CA ALA A 255 -12.45 0.12 -24.02
C ALA A 255 -13.25 1.37 -24.37
N SER A 256 -13.94 1.35 -25.51
CA SER A 256 -14.82 2.42 -25.94
C SER A 256 -16.26 1.96 -26.06
N LEU A 257 -17.17 2.88 -25.75
CA LEU A 257 -18.60 2.68 -25.82
C LEU A 257 -19.08 2.81 -27.28
N GLU A 258 -19.61 1.72 -27.85
CA GLU A 258 -20.03 1.71 -29.25
C GLU A 258 -21.38 2.39 -29.46
N HIS A 259 -21.38 3.45 -30.25
CA HIS A 259 -22.60 4.08 -30.73
C HIS A 259 -23.25 3.22 -31.81
N TYR A 260 -24.47 2.74 -31.55
CA TYR A 260 -25.26 2.03 -32.55
C TYR A 260 -25.80 2.99 -33.63
N GLU A 261 -25.35 2.79 -34.86
CA GLU A 261 -26.10 3.22 -36.05
C GLU A 261 -27.20 2.20 -36.33
N GLU A 262 -28.47 2.61 -36.21
CA GLU A 262 -29.63 1.73 -36.45
C GLU A 262 -29.68 1.28 -37.91
N GLY A 263 -29.20 0.06 -38.16
CA GLY A 263 -29.44 -0.69 -39.39
C GLY A 263 -30.81 -1.36 -39.38
N ASN A 264 -31.87 -0.60 -39.68
CA ASN A 264 -33.18 -1.04 -40.21
C ASN A 264 -33.80 -2.36 -39.67
N ASN A 265 -33.68 -2.67 -38.38
CA ASN A 265 -34.38 -3.81 -37.75
C ASN A 265 -34.81 -3.44 -36.32
N ASP A 266 -36.04 -3.82 -35.96
CA ASP A 266 -36.85 -3.53 -34.75
C ASP A 266 -36.24 -3.90 -33.36
N VAL A 267 -34.92 -3.91 -33.17
CA VAL A 267 -34.31 -4.18 -31.85
C VAL A 267 -33.96 -2.85 -31.18
N GLN A 268 -34.79 -2.43 -30.22
CA GLN A 268 -34.47 -1.34 -29.29
C GLN A 268 -33.32 -1.76 -28.37
N LEU A 269 -32.07 -1.53 -28.80
CA LEU A 269 -30.93 -1.60 -27.89
C LEU A 269 -30.86 -0.33 -27.03
N GLU A 270 -30.60 -0.52 -25.74
CA GLU A 270 -30.35 0.60 -24.81
C GLU A 270 -29.05 1.32 -25.17
N HIS A 271 -29.00 2.64 -24.93
CA HIS A 271 -27.83 3.46 -25.25
C HIS A 271 -26.65 3.08 -24.32
N PRO A 272 -25.40 3.02 -24.81
CA PRO A 272 -24.23 2.67 -23.98
C PRO A 272 -24.10 3.49 -22.70
N ALA A 273 -24.36 4.80 -22.78
CA ALA A 273 -24.38 5.70 -21.61
C ALA A 273 -25.38 5.25 -20.53
N SER A 274 -26.58 4.79 -20.95
CA SER A 274 -27.61 4.30 -20.03
C SER A 274 -27.19 2.98 -19.39
N LEU A 275 -26.57 2.08 -20.15
CA LEU A 275 -26.05 0.81 -19.65
C LEU A 275 -24.92 1.01 -18.62
N LEU A 276 -23.97 1.91 -18.92
CA LEU A 276 -22.90 2.27 -17.98
C LEU A 276 -23.47 2.90 -16.70
N TRP A 277 -24.43 3.82 -16.84
CA TRP A 277 -25.09 4.44 -15.69
C TRP A 277 -25.83 3.41 -14.83
N GLN A 278 -26.57 2.48 -15.44
CA GLN A 278 -27.22 1.38 -14.70
C GLN A 278 -26.23 0.52 -13.92
N LEU A 279 -25.07 0.19 -14.50
CA LEU A 279 -24.01 -0.54 -13.80
C LEU A 279 -23.46 0.27 -12.62
N MET A 280 -23.25 1.58 -12.78
CA MET A 280 -22.83 2.46 -11.68
C MET A 280 -23.87 2.47 -10.55
N GLU A 281 -25.17 2.49 -10.86
CA GLU A 281 -26.24 2.42 -9.86
C GLU A 281 -26.30 1.05 -9.16
N GLU A 282 -26.11 -0.04 -9.91
CA GLU A 282 -26.07 -1.41 -9.38
C GLU A 282 -24.90 -1.63 -8.40
N TYR A 283 -23.73 -1.05 -8.70
CA TYR A 283 -22.50 -1.27 -7.95
C TYR A 283 -22.10 -0.09 -7.05
N SER A 284 -23.07 0.67 -6.56
CA SER A 284 -22.88 1.79 -5.64
C SER A 284 -23.94 1.81 -4.53
N TRP A 285 -23.88 2.83 -3.67
CA TRP A 285 -24.85 3.07 -2.58
C TRP A 285 -26.31 3.25 -3.04
N LYS A 286 -26.56 3.42 -4.34
CA LYS A 286 -27.92 3.47 -4.89
C LYS A 286 -28.59 2.09 -4.86
N ASN A 287 -27.79 1.03 -4.86
CA ASN A 287 -28.26 -0.32 -4.59
C ASN A 287 -28.15 -0.65 -3.09
N SER A 288 -29.29 -0.87 -2.43
CA SER A 288 -29.31 -1.19 -0.99
C SER A 288 -28.63 -2.51 -0.60
N LYS A 289 -28.28 -3.36 -1.58
CA LYS A 289 -27.55 -4.62 -1.37
C LYS A 289 -26.04 -4.48 -1.57
N PHE A 290 -25.57 -3.33 -2.04
CA PHE A 290 -24.15 -3.07 -2.24
C PHE A 290 -23.42 -3.02 -0.89
N ASN A 291 -22.24 -3.62 -0.83
CA ASN A 291 -21.34 -3.54 0.33
C ASN A 291 -20.04 -2.87 -0.11
N VAL A 292 -19.66 -1.79 0.55
CA VAL A 292 -18.46 -1.00 0.24
C VAL A 292 -17.20 -1.87 0.29
N GLU A 293 -17.12 -2.80 1.24
CA GLU A 293 -16.00 -3.72 1.40
C GLU A 293 -15.81 -4.68 0.21
N SER A 294 -16.81 -4.87 -0.66
CA SER A 294 -16.64 -5.69 -1.87
C SER A 294 -15.77 -4.99 -2.92
N ALA A 295 -15.56 -3.68 -2.78
CA ALA A 295 -14.86 -2.82 -3.73
C ALA A 295 -15.42 -2.88 -5.16
N ALA A 296 -16.70 -3.26 -5.32
CA ALA A 296 -17.37 -3.38 -6.63
C ALA A 296 -16.53 -4.13 -7.68
N ILE A 297 -15.87 -5.23 -7.27
CA ILE A 297 -15.08 -6.10 -8.16
C ILE A 297 -15.94 -6.65 -9.31
N GLU A 298 -17.21 -6.91 -9.03
CA GLU A 298 -18.18 -7.42 -10.00
C GLU A 298 -18.45 -6.42 -11.14
N PHE A 299 -18.40 -5.10 -10.88
CA PHE A 299 -18.52 -4.08 -11.92
C PHE A 299 -17.41 -4.23 -12.98
N TRP A 300 -16.16 -4.32 -12.53
CA TRP A 300 -15.02 -4.57 -13.43
C TRP A 300 -15.19 -5.89 -14.18
N ARG A 301 -15.65 -6.94 -13.51
CA ARG A 301 -15.82 -8.27 -14.10
C ARG A 301 -16.83 -8.26 -15.24
N ASP A 302 -17.94 -7.55 -15.08
CA ASP A 302 -18.98 -7.46 -16.08
C ASP A 302 -18.47 -6.70 -17.33
N LEU A 303 -17.73 -5.61 -17.14
CA LEU A 303 -17.10 -4.86 -18.23
C LEU A 303 -16.01 -5.66 -18.96
N VAL A 304 -15.13 -6.36 -18.23
CA VAL A 304 -14.07 -7.20 -18.82
C VAL A 304 -14.66 -8.39 -19.57
N THR A 305 -15.77 -8.96 -19.07
CA THR A 305 -16.55 -9.96 -19.82
C THR A 305 -17.14 -9.35 -21.08
N ALA A 306 -17.69 -8.14 -20.99
CA ALA A 306 -18.31 -7.44 -22.10
C ALA A 306 -17.32 -7.16 -23.25
N ILE A 307 -16.06 -6.85 -22.97
CA ILE A 307 -15.02 -6.70 -24.00
C ILE A 307 -14.38 -8.02 -24.48
N GLY A 308 -14.96 -9.17 -24.11
CA GLY A 308 -14.51 -10.49 -24.55
C GLY A 308 -13.29 -11.05 -23.80
N MET A 309 -12.92 -10.46 -22.65
CA MET A 309 -11.74 -10.84 -21.86
C MET A 309 -12.08 -11.62 -20.58
N GLY A 310 -13.29 -12.21 -20.50
CA GLY A 310 -13.77 -12.93 -19.32
C GLY A 310 -12.92 -14.15 -18.89
N CYS A 311 -12.08 -14.70 -19.77
CA CYS A 311 -11.15 -15.77 -19.39
C CYS A 311 -10.04 -15.31 -18.43
N GLU A 312 -9.84 -14.00 -18.25
CA GLU A 312 -8.78 -13.43 -17.40
C GLU A 312 -9.27 -12.96 -16.02
N ILE A 313 -10.54 -13.22 -15.67
CA ILE A 313 -11.15 -12.78 -14.39
C ILE A 313 -10.43 -13.36 -13.15
N GLY A 314 -9.67 -14.44 -13.34
CA GLY A 314 -8.91 -15.10 -12.28
C GLY A 314 -9.79 -15.79 -11.24
N ASP A 315 -9.18 -16.23 -10.15
CA ASP A 315 -9.88 -16.85 -9.02
C ASP A 315 -10.55 -15.78 -8.14
N PRO A 316 -11.86 -15.89 -7.81
CA PRO A 316 -12.44 -15.09 -6.74
C PRO A 316 -11.67 -15.30 -5.43
N ASN A 317 -11.38 -14.22 -4.71
CA ASN A 317 -10.55 -14.24 -3.49
C ASN A 317 -9.07 -14.58 -3.75
N SER A 318 -8.55 -14.28 -4.94
CA SER A 318 -7.12 -14.14 -5.15
C SER A 318 -6.48 -13.20 -4.11
N PHE A 319 -5.16 -13.31 -3.90
CA PHE A 319 -4.43 -12.43 -2.99
C PHE A 319 -4.75 -10.94 -3.25
N SER A 320 -4.74 -10.51 -4.51
CA SER A 320 -5.00 -9.14 -4.93
C SER A 320 -6.45 -8.72 -4.66
N ASP A 321 -7.43 -9.60 -4.88
CA ASP A 321 -8.84 -9.36 -4.50
C ASP A 321 -8.98 -9.14 -2.98
N LEU A 322 -8.30 -9.97 -2.18
CA LEU A 322 -8.34 -9.86 -0.72
C LEU A 322 -7.66 -8.58 -0.22
N MET A 323 -6.53 -8.19 -0.82
CA MET A 323 -5.84 -6.92 -0.55
C MET A 323 -6.75 -5.72 -0.88
N LEU A 324 -7.43 -5.74 -2.03
CA LEU A 324 -8.36 -4.68 -2.42
C LEU A 324 -9.57 -4.59 -1.48
N LYS A 325 -10.17 -5.72 -1.09
CA LYS A 325 -11.30 -5.75 -0.14
C LYS A 325 -10.89 -5.20 1.23
N GLU A 326 -9.70 -5.53 1.69
CA GLU A 326 -9.19 -4.96 2.93
C GLU A 326 -8.88 -3.46 2.77
N TRP A 327 -8.31 -3.05 1.64
CA TRP A 327 -8.12 -1.64 1.34
C TRP A 327 -9.45 -0.87 1.36
N ALA A 328 -10.50 -1.41 0.73
CA ALA A 328 -11.84 -0.81 0.76
C ALA A 328 -12.39 -0.74 2.20
N THR A 329 -12.22 -1.81 2.97
CA THR A 329 -12.64 -1.85 4.39
C THR A 329 -11.95 -0.76 5.23
N GLN A 330 -10.67 -0.49 4.99
CA GLN A 330 -9.91 0.51 5.76
C GLN A 330 -10.05 1.94 5.21
N ARG A 331 -10.30 2.11 3.91
CA ARG A 331 -10.19 3.40 3.22
C ARG A 331 -11.51 3.96 2.68
N LEU A 332 -12.50 3.13 2.45
CA LEU A 332 -13.82 3.53 1.94
C LEU A 332 -14.91 3.49 3.02
N LEU A 333 -14.66 2.85 4.17
CA LEU A 333 -15.51 2.94 5.35
C LEU A 333 -15.01 4.03 6.30
N VAL A 334 -15.25 5.27 5.92
CA VAL A 334 -14.81 6.48 6.63
C VAL A 334 -15.70 6.75 7.85
N ALA A 335 -16.99 6.39 7.81
CA ALA A 335 -17.92 6.60 8.92
C ALA A 335 -17.67 5.69 10.14
N LYS A 336 -16.64 4.81 10.11
CA LYS A 336 -16.25 3.92 11.21
C LYS A 336 -15.54 4.60 12.39
N GLY A 337 -15.78 5.90 12.62
CA GLY A 337 -15.64 6.51 13.93
C GLY A 337 -17.01 6.53 14.60
N LYS A 338 -17.20 5.84 15.73
CA LYS A 338 -18.46 5.93 16.48
C LYS A 338 -18.73 7.41 16.79
N LEU A 339 -19.72 7.99 16.11
CA LEU A 339 -20.35 9.22 16.53
C LEU A 339 -21.32 8.87 17.65
N ASP A 340 -21.39 9.67 18.69
CA ASP A 340 -22.46 9.56 19.68
C ASP A 340 -23.82 9.94 19.07
N GLU A 341 -24.90 9.83 19.85
CA GLU A 341 -26.27 10.21 19.42
C GLU A 341 -26.38 11.69 19.01
N GLU A 342 -25.33 12.49 19.23
CA GLU A 342 -25.24 13.92 18.99
C GLU A 342 -24.29 14.28 17.82
N GLY A 343 -23.73 13.27 17.14
CA GLY A 343 -22.90 13.48 15.94
C GLY A 343 -21.48 13.98 16.24
N GLN A 344 -20.99 13.86 17.48
CA GLN A 344 -19.60 14.16 17.84
C GLN A 344 -18.75 12.89 17.84
N PRO A 345 -17.45 12.96 17.47
CA PRO A 345 -16.54 11.84 17.63
C PRO A 345 -16.53 11.44 19.11
N ALA A 346 -16.92 10.21 19.40
CA ALA A 346 -16.98 9.70 20.76
C ALA A 346 -15.57 9.62 21.37
N VAL A 347 -15.12 10.72 21.99
CA VAL A 347 -13.94 10.73 22.85
C VAL A 347 -14.39 10.33 24.26
N GLU A 348 -14.74 9.05 24.41
CA GLU A 348 -14.71 8.45 25.74
C GLU A 348 -13.24 8.21 26.09
N ILE A 349 -12.67 9.04 26.98
CA ILE A 349 -11.40 8.71 27.63
C ILE A 349 -11.65 7.44 28.43
N ASN A 350 -11.33 6.30 27.85
CA ASN A 350 -11.56 4.98 28.40
C ASN A 350 -10.44 4.67 29.41
N ASP A 351 -10.68 3.79 30.38
CA ASP A 351 -9.64 3.21 31.25
C ASP A 351 -8.45 2.66 30.44
N SER A 352 -8.67 2.31 29.16
CA SER A 352 -7.61 1.99 28.20
C SER A 352 -6.61 3.12 27.96
N ASP A 353 -7.01 4.38 27.99
CA ASP A 353 -6.13 5.54 27.74
C ASP A 353 -5.24 5.83 28.94
N ILE A 354 -5.76 5.65 30.16
CA ILE A 354 -4.95 5.70 31.40
C ILE A 354 -3.97 4.53 31.40
N TYR A 355 -4.42 3.32 31.07
CA TYR A 355 -3.53 2.16 30.94
C TYR A 355 -2.48 2.36 29.86
N ARG A 356 -2.86 2.95 28.71
CA ARG A 356 -1.95 3.30 27.61
C ARG A 356 -0.93 4.34 28.05
N ALA A 357 -1.32 5.35 28.82
CA ALA A 357 -0.40 6.35 29.36
C ALA A 357 0.61 5.75 30.37
N VAL A 358 0.17 4.86 31.26
CA VAL A 358 1.05 4.15 32.21
C VAL A 358 1.99 3.18 31.48
N LYS A 359 1.45 2.39 30.54
CA LYS A 359 2.24 1.50 29.66
C LYS A 359 3.25 2.31 28.85
N THR A 360 2.85 3.48 28.35
CA THR A 360 3.71 4.42 27.61
C THR A 360 4.86 4.94 28.46
N ALA A 361 4.60 5.35 29.71
CA ALA A 361 5.66 5.80 30.61
C ALA A 361 6.66 4.68 30.93
N SER A 362 6.17 3.44 31.09
CA SER A 362 7.02 2.25 31.26
C SER A 362 7.82 1.91 29.99
N MET A 363 7.21 2.00 28.82
CA MET A 363 7.87 1.73 27.52
C MET A 363 8.92 2.78 27.18
N ALA A 364 8.66 4.05 27.46
CA ALA A 364 9.60 5.15 27.26
C ALA A 364 10.88 4.95 28.09
N ALA A 365 10.76 4.41 29.31
CA ALA A 365 11.91 4.05 30.14
C ALA A 365 12.72 2.84 29.61
N SER A 366 12.14 2.03 28.71
CA SER A 366 12.73 0.82 28.14
C SER A 366 13.27 1.00 26.72
N MET A 367 13.03 2.14 26.07
CA MET A 367 13.45 2.39 24.70
C MET A 367 14.88 2.95 24.68
N VAL A 368 15.86 2.06 24.65
CA VAL A 368 17.30 2.38 24.63
C VAL A 368 17.97 1.57 23.52
N PRO A 369 19.21 1.92 23.09
CA PRO A 369 19.98 1.06 22.20
C PRO A 369 20.05 -0.38 22.73
N GLY A 370 20.05 -1.38 21.85
CA GLY A 370 20.02 -2.79 22.25
C GLY A 370 18.64 -3.34 22.58
N THR A 371 17.60 -2.50 22.71
CA THR A 371 16.21 -2.98 22.85
C THR A 371 15.78 -3.73 21.59
N LEU A 372 15.27 -4.96 21.76
CA LEU A 372 14.58 -5.69 20.71
C LEU A 372 13.09 -5.33 20.70
N LEU A 373 12.60 -5.02 19.51
CA LEU A 373 11.19 -4.85 19.21
C LEU A 373 10.73 -5.94 18.26
N ARG A 374 9.43 -6.22 18.27
CA ARG A 374 8.79 -7.04 17.25
C ARG A 374 7.60 -6.32 16.63
N GLY A 375 7.26 -6.65 15.38
CA GLY A 375 6.05 -6.14 14.72
C GLY A 375 4.79 -6.53 15.50
N SER A 376 3.73 -5.72 15.39
CA SER A 376 2.45 -5.90 16.09
C SER A 376 1.85 -7.30 15.94
N SER A 377 1.24 -7.82 17.01
CA SER A 377 0.42 -9.04 17.04
C SER A 377 -1.09 -8.77 16.86
N MET A 378 -1.48 -7.49 16.71
CA MET A 378 -2.88 -7.09 16.62
C MET A 378 -3.59 -7.71 15.40
N ALA A 379 -4.86 -8.11 15.59
CA ALA A 379 -5.66 -8.71 14.52
C ALA A 379 -5.85 -7.79 13.31
N ASP A 380 -5.84 -6.46 13.50
CA ASP A 380 -6.00 -5.48 12.43
C ASP A 380 -4.73 -5.18 11.62
N CYS A 381 -3.61 -5.87 11.92
CA CYS A 381 -2.30 -5.75 11.27
C CYS A 381 -1.98 -4.36 10.65
N PRO A 382 -1.22 -3.49 11.33
CA PRO A 382 -0.95 -2.13 10.85
C PRO A 382 -0.08 -2.08 9.59
N PHE A 383 0.52 -3.20 9.20
CA PHE A 383 1.49 -3.30 8.10
C PHE A 383 0.96 -4.06 6.88
N LEU A 384 -0.33 -4.42 6.85
CA LEU A 384 -0.88 -5.19 5.74
C LEU A 384 -0.90 -4.38 4.43
N LEU A 385 -1.43 -3.16 4.47
CA LEU A 385 -1.59 -2.30 3.28
C LEU A 385 -0.40 -1.35 3.05
N LYS A 386 0.56 -1.29 3.97
CA LYS A 386 1.76 -0.44 3.87
C LYS A 386 2.89 -1.03 4.70
N ASP A 387 4.13 -0.75 4.32
CA ASP A 387 5.32 -1.13 5.06
C ASP A 387 5.36 -2.62 5.47
N GLN A 388 4.98 -3.52 4.56
CA GLN A 388 4.83 -4.96 4.84
C GLN A 388 6.09 -5.59 5.45
N LEU A 389 7.28 -5.06 5.17
CA LEU A 389 8.55 -5.48 5.76
C LEU A 389 8.58 -5.43 7.30
N PHE A 390 7.70 -4.65 7.94
CA PHE A 390 7.58 -4.59 9.40
C PHE A 390 6.58 -5.59 9.98
N HIS A 391 5.73 -6.22 9.15
CA HIS A 391 4.88 -7.32 9.58
C HIS A 391 5.73 -8.47 10.11
N LYS A 392 5.46 -8.89 11.35
CA LYS A 392 6.27 -9.90 12.08
C LYS A 392 7.78 -9.65 12.05
N SER A 393 8.22 -8.40 11.92
CA SER A 393 9.65 -8.06 11.96
C SER A 393 10.23 -8.23 13.36
N THR A 394 11.54 -8.49 13.45
CA THR A 394 12.33 -8.40 14.69
C THR A 394 13.35 -7.30 14.50
N ILE A 395 13.23 -6.22 15.26
CA ILE A 395 14.02 -5.00 15.10
C ILE A 395 14.93 -4.80 16.31
N LEU A 396 16.19 -4.51 16.07
CA LEU A 396 17.16 -4.10 17.09
C LEU A 396 17.38 -2.60 17.02
N ILE A 397 17.12 -1.88 18.10
CA ILE A 397 17.39 -0.45 18.19
C ILE A 397 18.89 -0.23 18.34
N LEU A 398 19.47 0.58 17.46
CA LEU A 398 20.89 0.93 17.47
C LEU A 398 21.15 2.28 18.12
N GLN A 399 20.22 3.21 17.95
CA GLN A 399 20.35 4.59 18.42
C GLN A 399 18.98 5.15 18.74
N GLU A 400 18.92 5.94 19.81
CA GLU A 400 17.72 6.60 20.28
C GLU A 400 18.10 8.02 20.73
N ASP A 401 18.01 8.97 19.80
CA ASP A 401 18.42 10.37 20.01
C ASP A 401 17.20 11.30 19.93
N PRO A 402 17.31 12.58 20.35
CA PRO A 402 16.19 13.53 20.29
C PRO A 402 15.59 13.73 18.90
N ASP A 403 16.39 13.57 17.83
CA ASP A 403 15.96 13.84 16.45
C ASP A 403 15.36 12.63 15.74
N ALA A 404 15.84 11.42 16.05
CA ALA A 404 15.40 10.18 15.41
C ALA A 404 15.72 8.94 16.25
N SER A 405 14.96 7.87 15.98
CA SER A 405 15.27 6.50 16.38
C SER A 405 15.84 5.74 15.19
N VAL A 406 16.90 4.95 15.38
CA VAL A 406 17.49 4.13 14.32
C VAL A 406 17.54 2.67 14.77
N GLY A 407 17.08 1.76 13.91
CA GLY A 407 17.09 0.33 14.18
C GLY A 407 17.34 -0.49 12.92
N VAL A 408 17.63 -1.78 13.13
CA VAL A 408 17.88 -2.73 12.05
C VAL A 408 16.98 -3.95 12.19
N ILE A 409 16.43 -4.41 11.07
CA ILE A 409 15.65 -5.65 11.00
C ILE A 409 16.60 -6.85 10.97
N LEU A 410 16.34 -7.82 11.84
CA LEU A 410 17.22 -8.97 12.07
C LEU A 410 16.74 -10.26 11.42
N ASN A 411 15.50 -10.32 10.92
CA ASN A 411 14.87 -11.57 10.50
C ASN A 411 14.60 -11.68 9.00
N LEU A 412 15.14 -10.76 8.19
CA LEU A 412 15.00 -10.77 6.73
C LEU A 412 16.33 -11.18 6.06
N PRO A 413 16.54 -12.47 5.73
CA PRO A 413 17.74 -12.92 5.01
C PRO A 413 17.74 -12.39 3.58
N THR A 414 18.92 -12.20 3.00
CA THR A 414 19.07 -11.77 1.60
C THR A 414 19.70 -12.87 0.74
N THR A 415 19.69 -12.65 -0.57
CA THR A 415 20.43 -13.49 -1.54
C THR A 415 21.94 -13.26 -1.49
N GLU A 416 22.44 -12.39 -0.62
CA GLU A 416 23.84 -11.97 -0.57
C GLU A 416 24.59 -12.54 0.63
N THR A 417 25.88 -12.77 0.43
CA THR A 417 26.83 -13.17 1.48
C THR A 417 28.00 -12.18 1.50
N HIS A 418 28.60 -12.01 2.67
CA HIS A 418 29.85 -11.28 2.84
C HIS A 418 31.00 -12.29 2.95
N LEU A 419 32.05 -12.08 2.18
CA LEU A 419 33.24 -12.90 2.22
C LEU A 419 34.20 -12.33 3.28
N LEU A 420 34.23 -12.96 4.45
CA LEU A 420 35.10 -12.58 5.55
C LEU A 420 36.48 -13.24 5.40
N GLU A 421 37.52 -12.43 5.23
CA GLU A 421 38.90 -12.92 5.16
C GLU A 421 39.44 -13.27 6.55
N LEU A 422 39.90 -14.51 6.72
CA LEU A 422 40.52 -14.99 7.95
C LEU A 422 42.05 -14.95 7.83
N GLY A 423 42.63 -13.82 8.25
CA GLY A 423 44.06 -13.69 8.49
C GLY A 423 44.89 -13.71 7.21
N THR A 424 46.21 -13.86 7.34
CA THR A 424 47.14 -13.76 6.20
C THR A 424 47.22 -15.04 5.35
N SER A 425 46.52 -16.10 5.73
CA SER A 425 46.52 -17.42 5.06
C SER A 425 45.54 -17.53 3.88
N GLY A 426 44.67 -16.52 3.66
CA GLY A 426 43.72 -16.50 2.55
C GLY A 426 42.54 -17.46 2.70
N SER A 427 42.29 -17.97 3.90
CA SER A 427 41.07 -18.73 4.22
C SER A 427 39.90 -17.78 4.40
N ASN A 428 38.80 -17.99 3.66
CA ASN A 428 37.64 -17.11 3.71
C ASN A 428 36.40 -17.86 4.21
N VAL A 429 35.50 -17.14 4.88
CA VAL A 429 34.21 -17.65 5.33
C VAL A 429 33.10 -16.76 4.79
N GLU A 430 32.09 -17.38 4.20
CA GLU A 430 30.89 -16.67 3.75
C GLU A 430 29.92 -16.51 4.90
N ILE A 431 29.47 -15.28 5.14
CA ILE A 431 28.49 -14.94 6.18
C ILE A 431 27.23 -14.38 5.50
N PRO A 432 26.04 -14.97 5.72
CA PRO A 432 24.79 -14.47 5.14
C PRO A 432 24.47 -13.04 5.58
N ILE A 433 24.14 -12.18 4.63
CA ILE A 433 23.72 -10.81 4.89
C ILE A 433 22.21 -10.78 5.08
N ARG A 434 21.76 -10.04 6.09
CA ARG A 434 20.35 -9.74 6.33
C ARG A 434 20.02 -8.30 5.96
N TYR A 435 18.79 -8.08 5.53
CA TYR A 435 18.24 -6.78 5.19
C TYR A 435 17.77 -6.06 6.46
N GLY A 436 18.48 -5.00 6.83
CA GLY A 436 18.23 -4.21 8.03
C GLY A 436 17.22 -3.09 7.88
N GLY A 437 16.86 -2.73 6.64
CA GLY A 437 15.89 -1.67 6.35
C GLY A 437 16.20 -0.92 5.05
N PRO A 438 15.30 -0.03 4.62
CA PRO A 438 15.35 0.62 3.30
C PRO A 438 16.47 1.66 3.17
N SER A 439 16.94 2.22 4.29
CA SER A 439 18.03 3.21 4.24
C SER A 439 19.39 2.52 4.11
N GLY A 440 20.30 3.14 3.36
CA GLY A 440 21.68 2.66 3.22
C GLY A 440 21.90 1.55 2.19
N ARG A 441 21.01 1.46 1.17
CA ARG A 441 21.16 0.54 0.02
C ARG A 441 21.93 1.12 -1.18
N VAL A 442 22.14 2.44 -1.23
CA VAL A 442 22.54 3.16 -2.46
C VAL A 442 24.03 3.00 -2.80
N ASP A 443 24.88 2.57 -1.86
CA ASP A 443 26.32 2.50 -2.11
C ASP A 443 26.98 1.23 -1.55
N LYS A 444 27.91 0.64 -2.32
CA LYS A 444 28.68 -0.56 -1.91
C LYS A 444 29.57 -0.32 -0.70
N ASP A 445 29.83 0.95 -0.39
CA ASP A 445 30.65 1.41 0.73
C ASP A 445 29.84 1.61 2.03
N MET A 446 28.54 1.28 2.04
CA MET A 446 27.71 1.41 3.24
C MET A 446 28.05 0.37 4.31
N PRO A 447 28.01 0.76 5.60
CA PRO A 447 28.54 -0.07 6.68
C PRO A 447 27.70 -1.33 6.91
N LEU A 448 28.40 -2.44 7.03
CA LEU A 448 27.87 -3.69 7.55
C LEU A 448 27.86 -3.67 9.08
N PHE A 449 26.75 -4.09 9.68
CA PHE A 449 26.63 -4.18 11.13
C PHE A 449 26.77 -5.63 11.60
N TRP A 450 27.71 -5.86 12.52
CA TRP A 450 27.98 -7.17 13.11
C TRP A 450 27.44 -7.25 14.54
N PHE A 451 26.68 -8.30 14.84
CA PHE A 451 26.12 -8.51 16.17
C PHE A 451 26.27 -9.95 16.67
N HIS A 452 26.25 -10.16 17.99
CA HIS A 452 25.99 -11.47 18.61
C HIS A 452 25.30 -11.33 19.98
N ASN A 453 24.71 -12.42 20.47
CA ASN A 453 24.29 -12.59 21.86
C ASN A 453 24.87 -13.88 22.47
N ASP A 454 25.98 -14.39 21.91
CA ASP A 454 26.59 -15.63 22.37
C ASP A 454 27.42 -15.46 23.67
N GLU A 455 27.16 -16.30 24.66
CA GLU A 455 27.81 -16.30 25.98
C GLU A 455 29.32 -16.60 25.92
N MET A 456 29.77 -17.48 25.00
CA MET A 456 31.20 -17.77 24.85
C MET A 456 31.93 -16.55 24.30
N LEU A 457 31.36 -15.86 23.31
CA LEU A 457 31.93 -14.66 22.72
C LEU A 457 32.01 -13.52 23.75
N LYS A 458 30.98 -13.35 24.58
CA LYS A 458 30.98 -12.38 25.70
C LYS A 458 32.16 -12.64 26.67
N ARG A 459 32.33 -13.88 27.14
CA ARG A 459 33.44 -14.27 28.05
C ARG A 459 34.83 -14.09 27.42
N LYS A 460 34.92 -14.18 26.10
CA LYS A 460 36.16 -13.92 25.34
C LYS A 460 36.40 -12.42 25.08
N GLY A 461 35.48 -11.54 25.49
CA GLY A 461 35.59 -10.10 25.28
C GLY A 461 35.45 -9.69 23.82
N VAL A 462 34.72 -10.46 23.01
CA VAL A 462 34.45 -10.12 21.61
C VAL A 462 33.34 -9.08 21.56
N GLY A 463 33.61 -7.94 20.91
CA GLY A 463 32.66 -6.86 20.75
C GLY A 463 32.37 -6.07 22.03
N ARG A 464 31.31 -5.26 21.97
CA ARG A 464 30.85 -4.42 23.08
C ARG A 464 29.32 -4.44 23.18
N PRO A 465 28.74 -4.38 24.38
CA PRO A 465 27.28 -4.36 24.53
C PRO A 465 26.70 -3.05 23.95
N LEU A 466 25.53 -3.13 23.29
CA LEU A 466 24.81 -1.96 22.75
C LEU A 466 24.34 -1.01 23.86
N THR A 467 23.91 -1.56 24.99
CA THR A 467 23.60 -0.82 26.22
C THR A 467 24.40 -1.39 27.37
N CYS A 468 25.01 -0.50 28.16
CA CYS A 468 25.63 -0.89 29.42
C CYS A 468 24.52 -1.32 30.39
N PRO A 469 24.57 -2.54 30.95
CA PRO A 469 23.80 -2.86 32.14
C PRO A 469 24.06 -1.77 33.20
N SER A 470 23.07 -1.47 34.04
CA SER A 470 23.26 -0.56 35.19
C SER A 470 24.58 -0.87 35.90
N ARG A 471 25.25 0.13 36.49
CA ARG A 471 26.63 0.07 37.03
C ARG A 471 26.99 -1.15 37.92
N ASN A 472 26.04 -1.99 38.30
CA ASN A 472 26.19 -3.16 39.18
C ASN A 472 25.84 -4.52 38.54
N ALA A 473 25.49 -4.60 37.25
CA ALA A 473 25.20 -5.88 36.59
C ALA A 473 26.44 -6.43 35.88
N ASP A 474 26.77 -7.70 36.14
CA ASP A 474 27.90 -8.38 35.50
C ASP A 474 27.65 -8.50 33.99
N VAL A 475 28.51 -7.84 33.21
CA VAL A 475 28.48 -7.84 31.73
C VAL A 475 28.46 -9.26 31.16
N GLU A 476 29.02 -10.24 31.90
CA GLU A 476 29.07 -11.66 31.55
C GLU A 476 27.73 -12.40 31.68
N THR A 477 26.74 -11.86 32.38
CA THR A 477 25.42 -12.51 32.58
C THR A 477 24.25 -11.71 32.00
N ALA A 478 24.53 -10.53 31.44
CA ALA A 478 23.53 -9.68 30.84
C ALA A 478 23.03 -10.26 29.50
N ASN A 479 21.72 -10.42 29.38
CA ASN A 479 21.08 -10.84 28.13
C ASN A 479 20.97 -9.66 27.16
N CYS A 480 22.12 -9.15 26.71
CA CYS A 480 22.22 -8.00 25.83
C CYS A 480 22.94 -8.35 24.53
N VAL A 481 22.60 -7.61 23.47
CA VAL A 481 23.21 -7.76 22.15
C VAL A 481 24.52 -6.97 22.08
N PHE A 482 25.57 -7.60 21.56
CA PHE A 482 26.89 -7.03 21.37
C PHE A 482 27.09 -6.61 19.92
N VAL A 483 27.69 -5.43 19.70
CA VAL A 483 28.19 -5.00 18.39
C VAL A 483 29.65 -5.36 18.27
N CYS A 484 30.06 -5.84 17.10
CA CYS A 484 31.44 -6.14 16.77
C CYS A 484 31.95 -5.30 15.60
N THR A 485 33.27 -5.19 15.52
CA THR A 485 33.98 -4.84 14.29
C THR A 485 34.27 -6.12 13.50
N GLU A 486 34.40 -5.99 12.18
CA GLU A 486 34.74 -7.12 11.31
C GLU A 486 36.06 -7.81 11.73
N ALA A 487 37.04 -7.02 12.20
CA ALA A 487 38.30 -7.54 12.70
C ALA A 487 38.13 -8.41 13.97
N GLU A 488 37.26 -8.01 14.90
CA GLU A 488 36.94 -8.82 16.09
C GLU A 488 36.26 -10.14 15.70
N VAL A 489 35.35 -10.11 14.73
CA VAL A 489 34.68 -11.30 14.21
C VAL A 489 35.68 -12.24 13.53
N SER A 490 36.54 -11.72 12.64
CA SER A 490 37.58 -12.52 11.97
C SER A 490 38.52 -13.19 12.97
N HIS A 491 39.00 -12.47 13.98
CA HIS A 491 39.83 -13.06 15.04
C HIS A 491 39.08 -14.11 15.89
N ALA A 492 37.80 -13.88 16.21
CA ALA A 492 37.01 -14.83 16.97
C ALA A 492 36.82 -16.16 16.21
N ILE A 493 36.54 -16.09 14.91
CA ILE A 493 36.38 -17.27 14.03
C ILE A 493 37.71 -17.99 13.82
N GLN A 494 38.82 -17.26 13.66
CA GLN A 494 40.16 -17.87 13.60
C GLN A 494 40.50 -18.64 14.88
N ALA A 495 40.13 -18.09 16.04
CA ALA A 495 40.37 -18.73 17.33
C ALA A 495 39.44 -19.94 17.57
N ASN A 496 38.22 -19.95 17.02
CA ASN A 496 37.29 -21.07 17.08
C ASN A 496 36.30 -21.03 15.91
N SER A 497 36.50 -21.87 14.89
CA SER A 497 35.64 -21.89 13.69
C SER A 497 34.18 -22.22 13.98
N LEU A 498 33.87 -22.87 15.12
CA LEU A 498 32.51 -23.21 15.54
C LEU A 498 31.65 -21.99 15.91
N VAL A 499 32.25 -20.80 16.06
CA VAL A 499 31.51 -19.57 16.39
C VAL A 499 31.04 -18.81 15.15
N LYS A 500 31.36 -19.26 13.93
CA LYS A 500 31.00 -18.53 12.70
C LYS A 500 29.49 -18.30 12.58
N ASP A 501 28.68 -19.28 12.98
CA ASP A 501 27.22 -19.25 12.90
C ASP A 501 26.58 -18.58 14.13
N ARG A 502 27.37 -17.84 14.93
CA ARG A 502 26.92 -17.10 16.12
C ARG A 502 26.81 -15.59 15.89
N PHE A 503 27.16 -15.13 14.70
CA PHE A 503 27.12 -13.71 14.34
C PHE A 503 25.96 -13.40 13.41
N PHE A 504 25.35 -12.23 13.62
CA PHE A 504 24.46 -11.60 12.67
C PHE A 504 25.24 -10.57 11.86
N LEU A 505 25.01 -10.59 10.55
CA LEU A 505 25.49 -9.57 9.65
C LEU A 505 24.29 -8.90 8.98
N VAL A 506 24.19 -7.58 9.12
CA VAL A 506 23.03 -6.81 8.65
C VAL A 506 23.50 -5.64 7.80
N ARG A 507 22.81 -5.38 6.69
CA ARG A 507 23.03 -4.22 5.82
C ARG A 507 21.77 -3.37 5.75
N GLY A 508 21.96 -2.05 5.82
CA GLY A 508 20.87 -1.08 5.81
C GLY A 508 20.23 -0.93 7.18
N PHE A 509 19.32 0.04 7.29
CA PHE A 509 18.64 0.37 8.54
C PHE A 509 17.29 1.05 8.27
N SER A 510 16.48 1.16 9.31
CA SER A 510 15.27 1.97 9.34
C SER A 510 15.45 3.12 10.32
N ALA A 511 14.97 4.31 9.94
CA ALA A 511 15.02 5.50 10.77
C ALA A 511 13.60 6.06 10.95
N TRP A 512 13.26 6.43 12.19
CA TRP A 512 11.99 7.05 12.55
C TRP A 512 12.25 8.45 13.11
N GLU A 513 11.92 9.48 12.33
CA GLU A 513 12.11 10.88 12.73
C GLU A 513 11.16 11.30 13.86
N LYS A 514 11.59 12.27 14.68
CA LYS A 514 10.87 12.81 15.85
C LYS A 514 10.37 14.24 15.65
N LYS A 515 9.97 14.59 14.42
CA LYS A 515 9.50 15.94 14.08
C LYS A 515 7.98 16.07 14.24
N SER A 516 7.52 17.28 14.59
CA SER A 516 6.09 17.66 14.53
C SER A 516 5.14 16.73 15.30
N GLY A 517 5.52 16.29 16.50
CA GLY A 517 4.66 15.43 17.35
C GLY A 517 4.79 13.93 17.08
N SER A 518 5.66 13.48 16.18
CA SER A 518 6.09 12.08 16.15
C SER A 518 7.10 11.81 17.27
N TYR A 519 6.97 10.67 17.94
CA TYR A 519 7.90 10.25 18.99
C TYR A 519 8.87 9.16 18.48
N GLY A 520 9.16 9.14 17.18
CA GLY A 520 10.02 8.13 16.55
C GLY A 520 9.48 6.72 16.77
N ILE A 521 10.36 5.75 17.03
CA ILE A 521 9.93 4.36 17.26
C ILE A 521 9.07 4.20 18.51
N LEU A 522 9.29 5.05 19.53
CA LEU A 522 8.47 5.06 20.74
C LEU A 522 7.02 5.43 20.39
N GLY A 523 6.81 6.39 19.49
CA GLY A 523 5.48 6.75 19.01
C GLY A 523 4.78 5.59 18.27
N GLU A 524 5.52 4.87 17.44
CA GLU A 524 5.00 3.69 16.75
C GLU A 524 4.62 2.56 17.72
N ALA A 525 5.45 2.34 18.75
CA ALA A 525 5.14 1.38 19.80
C ALA A 525 3.91 1.79 20.64
N GLN A 526 3.73 3.09 20.91
CA GLN A 526 2.53 3.62 21.58
C GLN A 526 1.26 3.43 20.74
N ARG A 527 1.35 3.58 19.41
CA ARG A 527 0.26 3.29 18.47
C ARG A 527 -0.09 1.80 18.40
N GLY A 528 0.78 0.91 18.90
CA GLY A 528 0.61 -0.54 18.85
C GLY A 528 1.22 -1.18 17.61
N ASN A 529 2.03 -0.43 16.84
CA ASN A 529 2.68 -0.93 15.63
C ASN A 529 3.87 -1.84 15.96
N PHE A 530 4.53 -1.61 17.10
CA PHE A 530 5.61 -2.46 17.59
C PHE A 530 5.45 -2.78 19.07
N GLU A 531 5.93 -3.96 19.45
CA GLU A 531 5.94 -4.46 20.82
C GLU A 531 7.38 -4.61 21.31
N VAL A 532 7.63 -4.23 22.56
CA VAL A 532 8.94 -4.45 23.19
C VAL A 532 9.06 -5.93 23.56
N VAL A 533 10.11 -6.58 23.06
CA VAL A 533 10.43 -7.95 23.43
C VAL A 533 11.02 -7.95 24.85
N PRO A 534 10.55 -8.80 25.78
CA PRO A 534 11.17 -8.92 27.10
C PRO A 534 12.62 -9.45 27.00
N GLU A 535 13.54 -8.90 27.79
CA GLU A 535 14.95 -9.34 27.82
C GLU A 535 15.10 -10.84 28.09
N SER A 536 14.19 -11.46 28.85
CA SER A 536 14.18 -12.91 29.11
C SER A 536 13.96 -13.76 27.85
N ARG A 537 13.43 -13.17 26.77
CA ARG A 537 13.15 -13.84 25.49
C ARG A 537 14.25 -13.63 24.44
N TYR A 538 15.22 -12.75 24.67
CA TYR A 538 16.21 -12.35 23.66
C TYR A 538 16.97 -13.54 23.08
N SER A 539 17.46 -14.44 23.94
CA SER A 539 18.21 -15.62 23.51
C SER A 539 17.35 -16.53 22.64
N ALA A 540 16.09 -16.79 23.02
CA ALA A 540 15.19 -17.63 22.24
C ALA A 540 14.89 -17.05 20.84
N VAL A 541 14.67 -15.73 20.76
CA VAL A 541 14.45 -15.04 19.47
C VAL A 541 15.70 -15.10 18.59
N LEU A 542 16.86 -14.74 19.14
CA LEU A 542 18.10 -14.66 18.36
C LEU A 542 18.63 -16.05 17.97
N ASP A 543 18.59 -17.04 18.87
CA ASP A 543 18.99 -18.41 18.54
C ASP A 543 18.13 -19.00 17.43
N GLN A 544 16.83 -18.70 17.41
CA GLN A 544 15.95 -19.08 16.31
C GLN A 544 16.38 -18.44 14.99
N LEU A 545 16.71 -17.14 14.98
CA LEU A 545 17.15 -16.43 13.76
C LEU A 545 18.53 -16.85 13.23
N LEU A 546 19.40 -17.40 14.08
CA LEU A 546 20.69 -17.95 13.65
C LEU A 546 20.53 -19.19 12.77
N ALA A 547 19.37 -19.86 12.79
CA ALA A 547 19.06 -20.96 11.87
C ALA A 547 18.78 -20.51 10.43
N GLN A 548 18.54 -19.21 10.19
CA GLN A 548 18.30 -18.71 8.84
C GLN A 548 19.55 -18.85 7.96
N THR A 549 19.33 -19.27 6.73
CA THR A 549 20.38 -19.43 5.71
C THR A 549 20.26 -18.32 4.66
N GLN A 550 21.19 -18.30 3.69
CA GLN A 550 21.07 -17.42 2.53
C GLN A 550 19.73 -17.64 1.82
N LEU A 551 19.07 -16.55 1.43
CA LEU A 551 17.79 -16.64 0.75
C LEU A 551 17.98 -17.22 -0.67
N SER A 552 17.23 -18.26 -0.97
CA SER A 552 17.10 -18.86 -2.31
C SER A 552 15.66 -19.38 -2.48
N GLU A 553 15.29 -19.81 -3.69
CA GLU A 553 13.98 -20.46 -3.92
C GLU A 553 13.82 -21.74 -3.10
N GLU A 554 14.90 -22.50 -2.90
CA GLU A 554 14.89 -23.75 -2.12
C GLU A 554 14.78 -23.49 -0.62
N ALA A 555 15.48 -22.48 -0.11
CA ALA A 555 15.49 -22.12 1.31
C ALA A 555 14.30 -21.22 1.72
N TRP A 556 13.45 -20.85 0.77
CA TRP A 556 12.35 -19.89 0.95
C TRP A 556 11.44 -20.24 2.14
N ASN A 557 10.78 -21.41 2.07
CA ASN A 557 9.79 -21.82 3.07
C ASN A 557 10.40 -21.96 4.46
N GLU A 558 11.63 -22.49 4.55
CA GLU A 558 12.34 -22.65 5.81
C GLU A 558 12.68 -21.30 6.44
N ASN A 559 13.22 -20.36 5.65
CA ASN A 559 13.56 -19.02 6.14
C ASN A 559 12.33 -18.23 6.62
N ILE A 560 11.19 -18.33 5.92
CA ILE A 560 9.92 -17.71 6.32
C ILE A 560 9.40 -18.34 7.62
N GLN A 561 9.46 -19.66 7.77
CA GLN A 561 9.05 -20.33 9.00
C GLN A 561 9.93 -19.91 10.19
N ILE A 562 11.25 -19.84 10.00
CA ILE A 562 12.19 -19.42 11.03
C ILE A 562 11.90 -17.97 11.47
N LEU A 563 11.64 -17.07 10.52
CA LEU A 563 11.24 -15.69 10.76
C LEU A 563 10.01 -15.62 11.66
N GLN A 564 8.95 -16.35 11.31
CA GLN A 564 7.68 -16.36 12.05
C GLN A 564 7.85 -16.94 13.47
N ASN A 565 8.63 -18.01 13.61
CA ASN A 565 8.91 -18.63 14.91
C ASN A 565 9.69 -17.69 15.83
N ALA A 566 10.69 -16.99 15.29
CA ALA A 566 11.47 -16.02 16.06
C ALA A 566 10.59 -14.86 16.54
N TRP A 567 9.72 -14.34 15.67
CA TRP A 567 8.74 -13.33 16.04
C TRP A 567 7.81 -13.83 17.16
N ALA A 568 7.31 -15.07 17.06
CA ALA A 568 6.43 -15.67 18.06
C ALA A 568 7.13 -15.85 19.42
N HIS A 569 8.41 -16.25 19.44
CA HIS A 569 9.22 -16.35 20.67
C HIS A 569 9.38 -15.02 21.40
N GLY A 570 9.27 -13.89 20.70
CA GLY A 570 9.35 -12.55 21.30
C GLY A 570 8.06 -12.10 22.00
N GLY A 571 6.95 -12.82 21.83
CA GLY A 571 5.64 -12.47 22.42
C GLY A 571 5.53 -12.76 23.92
N ILE A 572 4.49 -12.20 24.54
CA ILE A 572 4.14 -12.42 25.95
C ILE A 572 2.92 -13.33 26.01
N ASP A 573 2.98 -14.42 26.79
CA ASP A 573 1.96 -15.49 26.86
C ASP A 573 0.58 -15.03 27.37
N GLU A 574 0.46 -13.81 27.91
CA GLU A 574 -0.78 -13.25 28.49
C GLU A 574 -1.63 -12.42 27.51
N GLU A 575 -1.18 -12.23 26.27
CA GLU A 575 -2.02 -11.59 25.25
C GLU A 575 -3.14 -12.55 24.86
N LYS A 576 -4.36 -12.33 25.37
CA LYS A 576 -5.58 -12.95 24.84
C LYS A 576 -5.48 -12.89 23.33
N MET A 577 -5.39 -14.05 22.67
CA MET A 577 -5.30 -14.09 21.21
C MET A 577 -6.42 -13.20 20.67
N PRO A 578 -6.08 -12.19 19.86
CA PRO A 578 -7.08 -11.25 19.40
C PRO A 578 -8.15 -12.04 18.64
N VAL A 579 -9.40 -11.59 18.72
CA VAL A 579 -10.49 -12.22 17.97
C VAL A 579 -10.08 -12.24 16.51
N ASN A 580 -10.05 -13.43 15.90
CA ASN A 580 -9.65 -13.58 14.50
C ASN A 580 -10.54 -12.70 13.63
N ARG A 581 -9.92 -11.75 12.93
CA ARG A 581 -10.57 -10.93 11.91
C ARG A 581 -10.38 -11.57 10.54
N TYR A 582 -11.45 -11.63 9.77
CA TYR A 582 -11.48 -12.19 8.43
C TYR A 582 -11.69 -11.09 7.40
N VAL A 583 -11.12 -11.28 6.21
CA VAL A 583 -11.36 -10.39 5.07
C VAL A 583 -12.81 -10.51 4.63
N PHE A 584 -13.43 -9.39 4.25
CA PHE A 584 -14.83 -9.37 3.86
C PHE A 584 -15.17 -10.40 2.77
N GLY A 585 -16.24 -11.16 3.00
CA GLY A 585 -16.73 -12.18 2.05
C GLY A 585 -15.73 -13.32 1.80
N SER A 586 -14.80 -13.59 2.73
CA SER A 586 -13.80 -14.66 2.63
C SER A 586 -13.62 -15.38 3.97
N GLU A 587 -13.09 -16.61 3.90
CA GLU A 587 -12.61 -17.38 5.06
C GLU A 587 -11.14 -17.09 5.41
N THR A 588 -10.49 -16.18 4.67
CA THR A 588 -9.09 -15.80 4.91
C THR A 588 -8.95 -14.89 6.12
N GLU A 589 -8.18 -15.34 7.11
CA GLU A 589 -7.78 -14.52 8.25
C GLU A 589 -6.86 -13.36 7.83
N LEU A 590 -7.06 -12.19 8.42
CA LEU A 590 -6.30 -10.99 8.06
C LEU A 590 -4.80 -11.14 8.32
N LEU A 591 -4.42 -11.82 9.40
CA LEU A 591 -3.02 -12.13 9.69
C LEU A 591 -2.40 -13.08 8.68
N THR A 592 -3.18 -14.03 8.15
CA THR A 592 -2.75 -14.94 7.08
C THR A 592 -2.54 -14.16 5.77
N LEU A 593 -3.43 -13.20 5.47
CA LEU A 593 -3.23 -12.29 4.33
C LEU A 593 -1.97 -11.44 4.50
N ALA A 594 -1.72 -10.91 5.70
CA ALA A 594 -0.51 -10.13 6.01
C ALA A 594 0.77 -10.96 5.93
N ASP A 595 0.74 -12.22 6.37
CA ASP A 595 1.85 -13.16 6.17
C ASP A 595 2.15 -13.36 4.69
N THR A 596 1.10 -13.50 3.87
CA THR A 596 1.22 -13.61 2.41
C THR A 596 1.77 -12.33 1.80
N ALA A 597 1.34 -11.16 2.28
CA ALA A 597 1.82 -9.86 1.81
C ALA A 597 3.31 -9.64 2.12
N LEU A 598 3.77 -10.00 3.33
CA LEU A 598 5.19 -10.00 3.68
C LEU A 598 5.98 -10.98 2.80
N ALA A 599 5.48 -12.19 2.60
CA ALA A 599 6.13 -13.18 1.75
C ALA A 599 6.29 -12.66 0.31
N ASN A 600 5.24 -12.08 -0.26
CA ASN A 600 5.31 -11.45 -1.59
C ASN A 600 6.30 -10.27 -1.60
N TRP A 601 6.31 -9.44 -0.56
CA TRP A 601 7.27 -8.34 -0.43
C TRP A 601 8.72 -8.83 -0.44
N ILE A 602 9.04 -9.87 0.34
CA ILE A 602 10.40 -10.47 0.37
C ILE A 602 10.76 -11.02 -1.02
N LYS A 603 9.80 -11.66 -1.70
CA LYS A 603 10.04 -12.28 -3.01
C LYS A 603 10.41 -11.22 -4.04
N ILE A 604 9.60 -10.17 -4.13
CA ILE A 604 9.78 -9.09 -5.10
C ILE A 604 11.07 -8.28 -4.80
N PHE A 605 11.22 -7.79 -3.55
CA PHE A 605 12.22 -6.77 -3.23
C PHE A 605 13.55 -7.31 -2.66
N ILE A 606 13.63 -8.60 -2.31
CA ILE A 606 14.86 -9.23 -1.81
C ILE A 606 15.32 -10.36 -2.73
N LEU A 607 14.43 -11.28 -3.11
CA LEU A 607 14.79 -12.44 -3.92
C LEU A 607 15.00 -12.06 -5.40
N GLU A 608 14.00 -11.43 -6.01
CA GLU A 608 14.04 -11.03 -7.43
C GLU A 608 14.86 -9.75 -7.66
N LYS A 609 15.25 -9.07 -6.57
CA LYS A 609 15.97 -7.79 -6.59
C LYS A 609 15.30 -6.77 -7.51
N ALA A 610 13.96 -6.79 -7.60
CA ALA A 610 13.24 -5.70 -8.23
C ALA A 610 13.71 -4.42 -7.54
N GLU A 611 14.23 -3.47 -8.33
CA GLU A 611 14.58 -2.17 -7.81
C GLU A 611 13.32 -1.64 -7.11
N ASN A 612 13.50 -0.92 -5.99
CA ASN A 612 12.47 0.02 -5.57
C ASN A 612 12.43 1.06 -6.70
N TYR A 613 11.78 0.75 -7.81
CA TYR A 613 11.28 1.77 -8.70
C TYR A 613 10.39 2.60 -7.80
N ASP A 614 10.86 3.81 -7.54
CA ASP A 614 10.06 4.90 -7.06
C ASP A 614 8.99 5.15 -8.13
N TYR A 615 7.92 4.36 -8.11
CA TYR A 615 6.58 4.86 -8.38
C TYR A 615 6.08 5.57 -7.10
N VAL A 616 6.93 6.43 -6.53
CA VAL A 616 6.62 7.27 -5.38
C VAL A 616 6.51 8.69 -5.90
N LYS A 617 5.24 9.04 -6.13
CA LYS A 617 4.67 10.34 -6.46
C LYS A 617 4.92 10.83 -7.87
#